data_AF-A0A520HI70-F1
#
_entry.id   AF-A0A520HI70-F1
#
_cell.length_a   1.000
_cell.length_b   1.000
_cell.length_c   1.000
_cell.angle_alpha   90.00
_cell.angle_beta   90.00
_cell.angle_gamma   90.00
#
_symmetry.space_group_name_H-M   'P 1'
#
loop_
_entity.id
_entity.type
_entity.pdbx_description
1 polymer ?
#
loop_
_entity_poly.entity_id
_entity_poly.type
_entity_poly.pdbx_seq_one_letter_code
_entity_poly.pdbx_strand_id
1 'polypeptide(L)'
;NALEAGFDGVQIHAANGYLIDQFLRDNANSRTDEYGGSVENRIRLLREVTERVISVAGAARTSVRLSPNGDSQGVDDSNPEPLFTAAAKALSDLGIAFLELREPGPDGTFGKTDVPKLSPAIRKVFKGVLVVNSDYDTLEKAQAELDKGDADAISFGRTFIANPDLPERLRTGAPLAQDNPKTWYSQGPEGYIDYPALETVRA
;
A
#
# COMPACT_ATOMS: atom_id res chain seq x y z
N ASN A 1 -1.51 -21.34 -9.15
CA ASN A 1 -0.79 -20.93 -7.91
C ASN A 1 -1.67 -20.14 -6.95
N ALA A 2 -1.73 -18.80 -6.92
CA ALA A 2 -2.47 -18.09 -5.85
C ALA A 2 -3.97 -18.47 -5.80
N LEU A 3 -4.68 -18.41 -6.93
CA LEU A 3 -6.10 -18.81 -6.99
C LEU A 3 -6.31 -20.29 -6.66
N GLU A 4 -5.39 -21.15 -7.10
CA GLU A 4 -5.41 -22.59 -6.85
C GLU A 4 -5.19 -22.91 -5.36
N ALA A 5 -4.41 -22.09 -4.67
CA ALA A 5 -4.23 -22.15 -3.22
C ALA A 5 -5.43 -21.60 -2.43
N GLY A 6 -6.47 -21.09 -3.10
CA GLY A 6 -7.71 -20.63 -2.47
C GLY A 6 -7.73 -19.16 -2.05
N PHE A 7 -6.78 -18.33 -2.49
CA PHE A 7 -6.83 -16.88 -2.23
C PHE A 7 -8.03 -16.23 -2.95
N ASP A 8 -8.71 -15.32 -2.25
CA ASP A 8 -9.83 -14.53 -2.80
C ASP A 8 -9.39 -13.55 -3.91
N GLY A 9 -8.12 -13.18 -3.93
CA GLY A 9 -7.54 -12.28 -4.92
C GLY A 9 -6.03 -12.13 -4.76
N VAL A 10 -5.46 -11.22 -5.53
CA VAL A 10 -4.02 -10.92 -5.51
C VAL A 10 -3.79 -9.42 -5.50
N GLN A 11 -2.78 -8.98 -4.74
CA GLN A 11 -2.28 -7.61 -4.79
C GLN A 11 -0.92 -7.59 -5.50
N ILE A 12 -0.83 -6.82 -6.58
CA ILE A 12 0.42 -6.58 -7.30
C ILE A 12 1.26 -5.59 -6.49
N HIS A 13 2.48 -5.99 -6.14
CA HIS A 13 3.41 -5.13 -5.44
C HIS A 13 4.15 -4.22 -6.43
N ALA A 14 3.71 -2.96 -6.52
CA ALA A 14 4.31 -1.91 -7.35
C ALA A 14 4.77 -0.71 -6.50
N ALA A 15 5.41 -1.02 -5.37
CA ALA A 15 5.75 -0.08 -4.32
C ALA A 15 7.09 -0.44 -3.70
N ASN A 16 7.56 0.40 -2.76
CA ASN A 16 8.69 0.20 -1.87
C ASN A 16 10.01 -0.11 -2.59
N GLY A 17 10.20 0.40 -3.80
CA GLY A 17 11.44 0.26 -4.56
C GLY A 17 11.69 -1.14 -5.15
N TYR A 18 10.67 -2.01 -5.21
CA TYR A 18 10.76 -3.29 -5.92
C TYR A 18 10.60 -3.11 -7.43
N LEU A 19 10.74 -4.21 -8.19
CA LEU A 19 10.88 -4.21 -9.65
C LEU A 19 9.90 -3.29 -10.40
N ILE A 20 8.60 -3.35 -10.11
CA ILE A 20 7.64 -2.50 -10.85
C ILE A 20 7.86 -1.02 -10.48
N ASP A 21 8.12 -0.70 -9.22
CA ASP A 21 8.43 0.68 -8.78
C ASP A 21 9.74 1.19 -9.38
N GLN A 22 10.74 0.31 -9.56
CA GLN A 22 11.99 0.63 -10.26
C GLN A 22 11.75 1.02 -11.72
N PHE A 23 10.74 0.44 -12.40
CA PHE A 23 10.35 0.88 -13.75
C PHE A 23 9.57 2.18 -13.71
N LEU A 24 8.74 2.40 -12.68
CA LEU A 24 7.96 3.61 -12.54
C LEU A 24 8.86 4.84 -12.41
N ARG A 25 9.93 4.77 -11.62
CA ARG A 25 10.69 5.97 -11.21
C ARG A 25 11.94 6.26 -12.02
N ASP A 26 12.20 7.53 -12.27
CA ASP A 26 13.26 7.97 -13.17
C ASP A 26 14.69 7.79 -12.61
N ASN A 27 14.86 7.72 -11.28
CA ASN A 27 16.18 7.47 -10.69
C ASN A 27 16.68 6.02 -10.89
N ALA A 28 15.74 5.08 -11.04
CA ALA A 28 16.01 3.65 -11.18
C ALA A 28 15.81 3.17 -12.63
N ASN A 29 15.07 3.93 -13.44
CA ASN A 29 14.80 3.61 -14.84
C ASN A 29 15.51 4.58 -15.81
N SER A 30 16.75 4.25 -16.15
CA SER A 30 17.51 4.99 -17.18
C SER A 30 17.38 4.39 -18.59
N ARG A 31 16.31 3.62 -18.86
CA ARG A 31 16.12 2.97 -20.17
C ARG A 31 15.78 4.00 -21.24
N THR A 32 16.19 3.70 -22.47
CA THR A 32 15.93 4.53 -23.66
C THR A 32 14.99 3.85 -24.66
N ASP A 33 14.44 2.70 -24.30
CA ASP A 33 13.44 1.98 -25.09
C ASP A 33 12.00 2.33 -24.66
N GLU A 34 11.04 1.56 -25.15
CA GLU A 34 9.60 1.77 -24.89
C GLU A 34 9.18 1.57 -23.43
N TYR A 35 10.10 1.18 -22.53
CA TYR A 35 9.84 1.05 -21.09
C TYR A 35 10.52 2.14 -20.24
N GLY A 36 11.18 3.13 -20.85
CA GLY A 36 11.82 4.25 -20.14
C GLY A 36 11.60 5.62 -20.78
N GLY A 37 12.10 6.66 -20.11
CA GLY A 37 11.93 8.04 -20.53
C GLY A 37 10.58 8.61 -20.11
N SER A 38 9.60 8.63 -21.02
CA SER A 38 8.31 9.27 -20.76
C SER A 38 7.52 8.55 -19.65
N VAL A 39 6.58 9.24 -19.02
CA VAL A 39 5.70 8.65 -17.99
C VAL A 39 4.94 7.46 -18.56
N GLU A 40 4.44 7.56 -19.80
CA GLU A 40 3.70 6.49 -20.48
C GLU A 40 4.54 5.21 -20.65
N ASN A 41 5.83 5.37 -20.96
CA ASN A 41 6.74 4.25 -21.07
C ASN A 41 7.08 3.64 -19.70
N ARG A 42 7.30 4.48 -18.68
CA ARG A 42 7.62 4.01 -17.32
C ARG A 42 6.47 3.25 -16.66
N ILE A 43 5.23 3.66 -16.89
CA ILE A 43 4.05 2.94 -16.38
C ILE A 43 3.69 1.68 -17.19
N ARG A 44 4.35 1.44 -18.35
CA ARG A 44 4.03 0.34 -19.26
C ARG A 44 4.10 -1.02 -18.57
N LEU A 45 5.18 -1.29 -17.83
CA LEU A 45 5.35 -2.57 -17.12
C LEU A 45 4.22 -2.79 -16.10
N LEU A 46 3.89 -1.76 -15.29
CA LEU A 46 2.79 -1.83 -14.33
C LEU A 46 1.48 -2.21 -15.04
N ARG A 47 1.16 -1.52 -16.14
CA ARG A 47 -0.06 -1.76 -16.91
C ARG A 47 -0.10 -3.19 -17.46
N GLU A 48 0.97 -3.65 -18.12
CA GLU A 48 1.02 -4.97 -18.75
C GLU A 48 0.95 -6.11 -17.71
N VAL A 49 1.65 -5.98 -16.58
CA VAL A 49 1.56 -6.94 -15.47
C VAL A 49 0.12 -6.98 -14.94
N THR A 50 -0.50 -5.81 -14.76
CA THR A 50 -1.88 -5.72 -14.27
C THR A 50 -2.87 -6.36 -15.24
N GLU A 51 -2.79 -6.04 -16.53
CA GLU A 51 -3.61 -6.66 -17.57
C GLU A 51 -3.45 -8.19 -17.58
N ARG A 52 -2.22 -8.68 -17.43
CA ARG A 52 -1.97 -10.12 -17.41
C ARG A 52 -2.57 -10.78 -16.17
N VAL A 53 -2.43 -10.18 -15.00
CA VAL A 53 -3.04 -10.70 -13.76
C VAL A 53 -4.56 -10.67 -13.85
N ILE A 54 -5.14 -9.59 -14.36
CA ILE A 54 -6.59 -9.47 -14.61
C ILE A 54 -7.08 -10.58 -15.54
N SER A 55 -6.32 -10.94 -16.59
CA SER A 55 -6.71 -12.03 -17.51
C SER A 55 -6.83 -13.41 -16.83
N VAL A 56 -6.28 -13.57 -15.62
CA VAL A 56 -6.32 -14.82 -14.84
C VAL A 56 -7.24 -14.70 -13.63
N ALA A 57 -7.10 -13.65 -12.83
CA ALA A 57 -7.86 -13.46 -11.60
C ALA A 57 -9.18 -12.70 -11.80
N GLY A 58 -9.30 -11.92 -12.87
CA GLY A 58 -10.37 -10.94 -13.04
C GLY A 58 -10.09 -9.64 -12.29
N ALA A 59 -10.59 -8.53 -12.82
CA ALA A 59 -10.31 -7.19 -12.29
C ALA A 59 -10.80 -7.00 -10.85
N ALA A 60 -11.99 -7.53 -10.52
CA ALA A 60 -12.58 -7.50 -9.18
C ALA A 60 -11.80 -8.30 -8.12
N ARG A 61 -10.80 -9.10 -8.51
CA ARG A 61 -9.92 -9.85 -7.59
C ARG A 61 -8.45 -9.47 -7.74
N THR A 62 -8.17 -8.36 -8.42
CA THR A 62 -6.83 -7.83 -8.63
C THR A 62 -6.74 -6.46 -8.00
N SER A 63 -5.76 -6.25 -7.12
CA SER A 63 -5.43 -4.94 -6.57
C SER A 63 -3.97 -4.59 -6.83
N VAL A 64 -3.61 -3.33 -6.61
CA VAL A 64 -2.23 -2.84 -6.76
C VAL A 64 -1.86 -2.02 -5.54
N ARG A 65 -0.62 -2.12 -5.09
CA ARG A 65 -0.04 -1.25 -4.07
C ARG A 65 1.02 -0.34 -4.67
N LEU A 66 0.93 0.97 -4.39
CA LEU A 66 1.90 2.01 -4.77
C LEU A 66 2.43 2.71 -3.51
N SER A 67 3.62 3.31 -3.58
CA SER A 67 4.21 4.08 -2.47
C SER A 67 4.69 5.47 -2.95
N PRO A 68 3.76 6.34 -3.37
CA PRO A 68 4.10 7.56 -4.12
C PRO A 68 5.03 8.55 -3.41
N ASN A 69 5.15 8.44 -2.09
CA ASN A 69 5.76 9.43 -1.22
C ASN A 69 7.23 9.12 -0.95
N GLY A 70 8.11 9.85 -1.64
CA GLY A 70 9.56 9.87 -1.41
C GLY A 70 10.28 8.56 -1.74
N ASP A 71 11.55 8.51 -1.35
CA ASP A 71 12.44 7.36 -1.52
C ASP A 71 11.96 6.14 -0.73
N SER A 72 12.13 4.96 -1.34
CA SER A 72 12.16 3.69 -0.62
C SER A 72 13.17 2.76 -1.27
N GLN A 73 14.09 2.21 -0.48
CA GLN A 73 15.16 1.32 -0.97
C GLN A 73 16.06 1.97 -2.04
N GLY A 74 16.27 3.29 -1.99
CA GLY A 74 17.07 4.01 -2.99
C GLY A 74 16.32 4.27 -4.30
N VAL A 75 15.01 4.01 -4.37
CA VAL A 75 14.15 4.26 -5.52
C VAL A 75 13.27 5.48 -5.23
N ASP A 76 13.46 6.53 -6.02
CA ASP A 76 12.82 7.84 -5.87
C ASP A 76 12.49 8.46 -7.24
N ASP A 77 11.55 9.40 -7.29
CA ASP A 77 11.13 10.04 -8.54
C ASP A 77 11.28 11.55 -8.46
N SER A 78 11.80 12.17 -9.52
CA SER A 78 11.98 13.62 -9.56
C SER A 78 10.68 14.41 -9.59
N ASN A 79 9.57 13.81 -10.02
CA ASN A 79 8.27 14.45 -10.14
C ASN A 79 7.11 13.44 -9.93
N PRO A 80 6.88 13.00 -8.68
CA PRO A 80 6.03 11.85 -8.39
C PRO A 80 4.55 12.11 -8.69
N GLU A 81 4.04 13.33 -8.54
CA GLU A 81 2.61 13.60 -8.73
C GLU A 81 2.11 13.28 -10.15
N PRO A 82 2.72 13.79 -11.24
CA PRO A 82 2.35 13.40 -12.59
C PRO A 82 2.51 11.90 -12.88
N LEU A 83 3.57 11.26 -12.35
CA LEU A 83 3.80 9.83 -12.54
C LEU A 83 2.70 8.98 -11.89
N PHE A 84 2.45 9.19 -10.60
CA PHE A 84 1.53 8.35 -9.85
C PHE A 84 0.06 8.65 -10.15
N THR A 85 -0.28 9.87 -10.57
CA THR A 85 -1.61 10.15 -11.12
C THR A 85 -1.84 9.47 -12.47
N ALA A 86 -0.84 9.43 -13.36
CA ALA A 86 -0.92 8.67 -14.62
C ALA A 86 -1.04 7.15 -14.36
N ALA A 87 -0.24 6.61 -13.44
CA ALA A 87 -0.33 5.21 -13.03
C ALA A 87 -1.71 4.87 -12.45
N ALA A 88 -2.22 5.68 -11.52
CA ALA A 88 -3.54 5.48 -10.93
C ALA A 88 -4.68 5.59 -11.97
N LYS A 89 -4.57 6.51 -12.94
CA LYS A 89 -5.53 6.61 -14.04
C LYS A 89 -5.54 5.34 -14.90
N ALA A 90 -4.37 4.82 -15.28
CA ALA A 90 -4.27 3.58 -16.04
C ALA A 90 -4.88 2.39 -15.28
N LEU A 91 -4.62 2.29 -13.98
CA LEU A 91 -5.23 1.26 -13.13
C LEU A 91 -6.74 1.42 -12.98
N SER A 92 -7.24 2.66 -12.94
CA SER A 92 -8.68 2.95 -12.93
C SER A 92 -9.36 2.48 -14.20
N ASP A 93 -8.73 2.69 -15.37
CA ASP A 93 -9.27 2.28 -16.66
C ASP A 93 -9.36 0.75 -16.80
N LEU A 94 -8.48 0.02 -16.10
CA LEU A 94 -8.50 -1.44 -16.00
C LEU A 94 -9.56 -1.97 -15.01
N GLY A 95 -10.14 -1.11 -14.17
CA GLY A 95 -11.20 -1.48 -13.23
C GLY A 95 -10.75 -2.44 -12.12
N ILE A 96 -9.50 -2.31 -11.63
CA ILE A 96 -8.99 -3.11 -10.52
C ILE A 96 -9.86 -2.98 -9.25
N ALA A 97 -9.84 -4.01 -8.40
CA ALA A 97 -10.65 -4.10 -7.19
C ALA A 97 -10.42 -2.92 -6.23
N PHE A 98 -9.14 -2.64 -5.94
CA PHE A 98 -8.74 -1.49 -5.14
C PHE A 98 -7.29 -1.10 -5.42
N LEU A 99 -6.96 0.16 -5.13
CA LEU A 99 -5.61 0.69 -5.13
C LEU A 99 -5.20 1.00 -3.69
N GLU A 100 -4.06 0.49 -3.25
CA GLU A 100 -3.50 0.82 -1.93
C GLU A 100 -2.31 1.77 -2.06
N LEU A 101 -2.28 2.83 -1.26
CA LEU A 101 -1.21 3.81 -1.19
C LEU A 101 -0.49 3.76 0.15
N ARG A 102 0.83 3.60 0.13
CA ARG A 102 1.68 3.87 1.29
C ARG A 102 2.11 5.34 1.28
N GLU A 103 1.60 6.12 2.23
CA GLU A 103 1.77 7.57 2.31
C GLU A 103 2.38 8.04 3.65
N PRO A 104 3.68 7.80 3.92
CA PRO A 104 4.36 8.37 5.08
C PRO A 104 4.36 9.91 5.01
N GLY A 105 4.27 10.55 6.18
CA GLY A 105 4.47 11.99 6.34
C GLY A 105 5.88 12.36 6.78
N PRO A 106 6.15 13.64 7.05
CA PRO A 106 7.45 14.11 7.55
C PRO A 106 7.79 13.53 8.93
N ASP A 107 6.77 13.23 9.73
CA ASP A 107 6.90 12.63 11.06
C ASP A 107 6.78 11.10 11.07
N GLY A 108 6.83 10.46 9.90
CA GLY A 108 6.68 9.01 9.76
C GLY A 108 7.71 8.22 10.60
N THR A 109 7.26 7.17 11.26
CA THR A 109 8.07 6.36 12.18
C THR A 109 8.76 5.19 11.49
N PHE A 110 8.33 4.83 10.27
CA PHE A 110 9.01 3.87 9.41
C PHE A 110 9.00 4.37 7.97
N GLY A 111 9.98 5.20 7.63
CA GLY A 111 10.03 6.03 6.42
C GLY A 111 9.46 7.43 6.67
N LYS A 112 10.14 8.44 6.13
CA LYS A 112 9.79 9.87 6.26
C LYS A 112 10.00 10.55 4.93
N THR A 113 9.16 11.52 4.62
CA THR A 113 9.33 12.34 3.42
C THR A 113 8.58 13.65 3.54
N ASP A 114 9.09 14.67 2.85
CA ASP A 114 8.43 15.96 2.68
C ASP A 114 7.55 15.98 1.41
N VAL A 115 7.53 14.89 0.61
CA VAL A 115 6.61 14.75 -0.52
C VAL A 115 5.17 14.69 0.03
N PRO A 116 4.28 15.63 -0.32
CA PRO A 116 2.90 15.65 0.17
C PRO A 116 2.15 14.36 -0.16
N LYS A 117 1.12 13.99 0.61
CA LYS A 117 0.25 12.85 0.26
C LYS A 117 -0.36 13.04 -1.13
N LEU A 118 -0.37 11.98 -1.94
CA LEU A 118 -0.89 12.00 -3.32
C LEU A 118 -2.33 11.49 -3.42
N SER A 119 -2.90 10.91 -2.36
CA SER A 119 -4.30 10.45 -2.31
C SER A 119 -5.31 11.50 -2.82
N PRO A 120 -5.23 12.81 -2.51
CA PRO A 120 -6.19 13.78 -3.05
C PRO A 120 -6.09 13.97 -4.57
N ALA A 121 -4.89 13.89 -5.15
CA ALA A 121 -4.68 13.97 -6.59
C ALA A 121 -5.11 12.66 -7.28
N ILE A 122 -4.73 11.52 -6.69
CA ILE A 122 -5.09 10.18 -7.18
C ILE A 122 -6.60 9.96 -7.14
N ARG A 123 -7.31 10.43 -6.10
CA ARG A 123 -8.77 10.29 -5.97
C ARG A 123 -9.53 10.92 -7.14
N LYS A 124 -9.00 11.99 -7.72
CA LYS A 124 -9.61 12.67 -8.89
C LYS A 124 -9.61 11.77 -10.13
N VAL A 125 -8.61 10.91 -10.30
CA VAL A 125 -8.40 10.10 -11.50
C VAL A 125 -8.74 8.61 -11.31
N PHE A 126 -8.62 8.09 -10.10
CA PHE A 126 -8.99 6.73 -9.74
C PHE A 126 -10.45 6.68 -9.27
N LYS A 127 -11.25 5.74 -9.78
CA LYS A 127 -12.70 5.64 -9.48
C LYS A 127 -13.09 4.41 -8.65
N GLY A 128 -12.17 3.49 -8.40
CA GLY A 128 -12.38 2.32 -7.54
C GLY A 128 -12.17 2.61 -6.05
N VAL A 129 -12.08 1.56 -5.24
CA VAL A 129 -11.79 1.65 -3.81
C VAL A 129 -10.33 2.07 -3.58
N LEU A 130 -10.10 3.18 -2.89
CA LEU A 130 -8.78 3.66 -2.52
C LEU A 130 -8.50 3.35 -1.04
N VAL A 131 -7.44 2.60 -0.80
CA VAL A 131 -6.96 2.25 0.54
C VAL A 131 -5.70 3.07 0.83
N VAL A 132 -5.61 3.69 2.00
CA VAL A 132 -4.38 4.41 2.42
C VAL A 132 -3.74 3.76 3.63
N ASN A 133 -2.41 3.88 3.70
CA ASN A 133 -1.55 3.24 4.67
C ASN A 133 -0.45 4.21 5.12
N SER A 134 0.02 4.00 6.35
CA SER A 134 1.19 4.58 7.03
C SER A 134 0.78 5.20 8.37
N ASP A 135 1.29 4.61 9.45
CA ASP A 135 1.27 5.16 10.81
C ASP A 135 -0.11 5.44 11.42
N TYR A 136 -1.14 4.74 10.93
CA TYR A 136 -2.41 4.63 11.62
C TYR A 136 -2.28 3.66 12.80
N ASP A 137 -2.51 4.16 14.00
CA ASP A 137 -2.38 3.45 15.28
C ASP A 137 -3.60 3.64 16.19
N THR A 138 -4.55 4.52 15.83
CA THR A 138 -5.81 4.70 16.57
C THR A 138 -7.01 4.81 15.63
N LEU A 139 -8.20 4.57 16.17
CA LEU A 139 -9.46 4.72 15.43
C LEU A 139 -9.68 6.18 15.02
N GLU A 140 -9.34 7.13 15.90
CA GLU A 140 -9.53 8.56 15.65
C GLU A 140 -8.67 9.04 14.49
N LYS A 141 -7.38 8.64 14.43
CA LYS A 141 -6.50 9.00 13.31
C LYS A 141 -6.98 8.39 12.00
N ALA A 142 -7.41 7.13 12.04
CA ALA A 142 -7.93 6.43 10.87
C ALA A 142 -9.23 7.07 10.36
N GLN A 143 -10.17 7.37 11.27
CA GLN A 143 -11.44 8.02 10.93
C GLN A 143 -11.22 9.44 10.39
N ALA A 144 -10.32 10.21 11.02
CA ALA A 144 -9.99 11.56 10.55
C ALA A 144 -9.38 11.58 9.14
N GLU A 145 -8.74 10.49 8.70
CA GLU A 145 -8.29 10.37 7.31
C GLU A 145 -9.46 10.09 6.37
N LEU A 146 -10.36 9.16 6.74
CA LEU A 146 -11.55 8.84 5.94
C LEU A 146 -12.49 10.05 5.81
N ASP A 147 -12.62 10.85 6.86
CA ASP A 147 -13.47 12.05 6.89
C ASP A 147 -13.03 13.13 5.87
N LYS A 148 -11.80 13.05 5.35
CA LYS A 148 -11.33 13.94 4.27
C LYS A 148 -12.00 13.62 2.92
N GLY A 149 -12.50 12.40 2.75
CA GLY A 149 -13.16 11.93 1.52
C GLY A 149 -12.21 11.50 0.41
N ASP A 150 -10.90 11.43 0.68
CA ASP A 150 -9.89 11.02 -0.30
C ASP A 150 -9.64 9.51 -0.33
N ALA A 151 -10.06 8.77 0.70
CA ALA A 151 -9.86 7.32 0.81
C ALA A 151 -11.13 6.62 1.31
N ASP A 152 -11.25 5.33 0.97
CA ASP A 152 -12.40 4.48 1.30
C ASP A 152 -12.10 3.50 2.44
N ALA A 153 -10.82 3.19 2.68
CA ALA A 153 -10.39 2.32 3.76
C ALA A 153 -8.95 2.61 4.23
N ILE A 154 -8.63 2.12 5.43
CA ILE A 154 -7.30 2.23 6.04
C ILE A 154 -6.71 0.82 6.19
N SER A 155 -5.47 0.62 5.73
CA SER A 155 -4.72 -0.60 6.05
C SER A 155 -3.74 -0.35 7.21
N PHE A 156 -3.64 -1.31 8.12
CA PHE A 156 -2.78 -1.24 9.30
C PHE A 156 -1.66 -2.29 9.19
N GLY A 157 -0.41 -1.88 9.41
CA GLY A 157 0.76 -2.76 9.37
C GLY A 157 1.20 -3.19 10.78
N ARG A 158 2.13 -2.45 11.37
CA ARG A 158 2.73 -2.72 12.70
C ARG A 158 1.70 -2.91 13.81
N THR A 159 0.64 -2.10 13.81
CA THR A 159 -0.46 -2.22 14.77
C THR A 159 -1.12 -3.60 14.69
N PHE A 160 -1.24 -4.18 13.50
CA PHE A 160 -1.79 -5.52 13.28
C PHE A 160 -0.80 -6.63 13.66
N ILE A 161 0.52 -6.40 13.53
CA ILE A 161 1.55 -7.37 13.99
C ILE A 161 1.31 -7.70 15.46
N ALA A 162 1.11 -6.68 16.30
CA ALA A 162 0.96 -6.87 17.74
C ALA A 162 -0.48 -7.16 18.22
N ASN A 163 -1.48 -7.00 17.37
CA ASN A 163 -2.89 -7.05 17.77
C ASN A 163 -3.68 -7.92 16.77
N PRO A 164 -3.77 -9.25 16.99
CA PRO A 164 -4.46 -10.15 16.06
C PRO A 164 -5.96 -9.86 15.92
N ASP A 165 -6.53 -9.19 16.92
CA ASP A 165 -7.92 -8.76 17.05
C ASP A 165 -8.08 -7.23 16.96
N LEU A 166 -7.17 -6.56 16.23
CA LEU A 166 -7.13 -5.11 16.08
C LEU A 166 -8.50 -4.48 15.77
N PRO A 167 -9.34 -4.98 14.83
CA PRO A 167 -10.63 -4.37 14.55
C PRO A 167 -11.54 -4.29 15.78
N GLU A 168 -11.55 -5.32 16.62
CA GLU A 168 -12.36 -5.37 17.84
C GLU A 168 -11.81 -4.41 18.92
N ARG A 169 -10.48 -4.30 19.02
CA ARG A 169 -9.83 -3.31 19.90
C ARG A 169 -10.20 -1.89 19.52
N LEU A 170 -10.10 -1.56 18.24
CA LEU A 170 -10.49 -0.25 17.72
C LEU A 170 -11.98 0.03 17.98
N ARG A 171 -12.86 -0.95 17.70
CA ARG A 171 -14.31 -0.82 17.91
C ARG A 171 -14.70 -0.56 19.37
N THR A 172 -13.97 -1.15 20.32
CA THR A 172 -14.30 -1.08 21.75
C THR A 172 -13.43 -0.12 22.55
N GLY A 173 -12.43 0.53 21.92
CA GLY A 173 -11.46 1.37 22.60
C GLY A 173 -10.53 0.60 23.55
N ALA A 174 -10.31 -0.69 23.29
CA ALA A 174 -9.46 -1.51 24.14
C ALA A 174 -7.96 -1.20 23.93
N PRO A 175 -7.10 -1.37 24.95
CA PRO A 175 -5.67 -1.09 24.81
C PRO A 175 -5.01 -1.91 23.70
N LEU A 176 -4.12 -1.27 22.94
CA LEU A 176 -3.32 -1.91 21.92
C LEU A 176 -1.99 -2.39 22.50
N ALA A 177 -1.61 -3.63 22.19
CA ALA A 177 -0.27 -4.12 22.46
C ALA A 177 0.74 -3.39 21.58
N GLN A 178 1.94 -3.16 22.13
CA GLN A 178 3.07 -2.58 21.41
C GLN A 178 3.80 -3.70 20.66
N ASP A 179 4.21 -3.41 19.43
CA ASP A 179 5.02 -4.33 18.64
C ASP A 179 6.49 -4.32 19.09
N ASN A 180 7.23 -5.35 18.67
CA ASN A 180 8.64 -5.48 18.95
C ASN A 180 9.43 -5.52 17.64
N PRO A 181 10.14 -4.43 17.25
CA PRO A 181 10.88 -4.39 16.00
C PRO A 181 11.97 -5.46 15.87
N LYS A 182 12.46 -6.00 16.98
CA LYS A 182 13.47 -7.07 16.98
C LYS A 182 12.91 -8.41 16.47
N THR A 183 11.59 -8.59 16.49
CA THR A 183 10.92 -9.83 16.11
C THR A 183 10.10 -9.71 14.82
N TRP A 184 10.06 -8.55 14.17
CA TRP A 184 9.37 -8.41 12.86
C TRP A 184 9.91 -9.35 11.80
N TYR A 185 11.21 -9.66 11.87
CA TYR A 185 11.90 -10.59 10.97
C TYR A 185 12.66 -11.63 11.82
N SER A 186 11.92 -12.53 12.47
CA SER A 186 12.48 -13.63 13.26
C SER A 186 12.12 -15.00 12.66
N GLN A 187 12.84 -16.03 13.10
CA GLN A 187 12.45 -17.41 12.88
C GLN A 187 11.77 -17.92 14.15
N GLY A 188 10.52 -18.36 14.06
CA GLY A 188 9.79 -18.95 15.18
C GLY A 188 8.54 -18.16 15.58
N PRO A 189 7.87 -18.59 16.66
CA PRO A 189 6.57 -18.05 17.06
C PRO A 189 6.65 -16.72 17.81
N GLU A 190 7.81 -16.38 18.38
CA GLU A 190 8.02 -15.20 19.23
C GLU A 190 7.85 -13.89 18.44
N GLY A 191 6.93 -13.05 18.90
CA GLY A 191 6.55 -11.81 18.23
C GLY A 191 5.83 -12.03 16.90
N TYR A 192 5.20 -13.20 16.71
CA TYR A 192 4.45 -13.54 15.50
C TYR A 192 3.06 -14.12 15.81
N ILE A 193 2.99 -15.22 16.56
CA ILE A 193 1.71 -15.87 16.92
C ILE A 193 1.41 -15.86 18.43
N ASP A 194 2.24 -15.17 19.21
CA ASP A 194 2.18 -15.14 20.68
C ASP A 194 1.73 -13.79 21.27
N TYR A 195 1.36 -12.82 20.42
CA TYR A 195 0.70 -11.60 20.88
C TYR A 195 -0.68 -11.91 21.49
N PRO A 196 -0.98 -11.38 22.69
CA PRO A 196 -2.19 -11.76 23.41
C PRO A 196 -3.45 -11.16 22.78
N ALA A 197 -4.47 -11.99 22.54
CA ALA A 197 -5.82 -11.54 22.18
C ALA A 197 -6.55 -10.89 23.39
N LEU A 198 -7.57 -10.08 23.12
CA LEU A 198 -8.35 -9.38 24.14
C LEU A 198 -8.97 -10.32 25.18
N GLU A 199 -9.45 -11.48 24.76
CA GLU A 199 -10.03 -12.48 25.66
C GLU A 199 -9.02 -12.94 26.72
N THR A 200 -7.75 -13.08 26.33
CA THR A 200 -6.66 -13.48 27.22
C THR A 200 -6.22 -12.36 28.17
N VAL A 201 -6.44 -11.09 27.80
CA VAL A 201 -6.10 -9.91 28.63
C VAL A 201 -7.20 -9.59 29.66
N ARG A 202 -8.45 -10.01 29.40
CA ARG A 202 -9.59 -9.80 30.30
C ARG A 202 -9.77 -10.90 31.35
N ALA A 203 -9.13 -12.05 31.18
CA ALA A 203 -9.15 -13.19 32.11
C ALA A 203 -8.11 -13.04 33.22
#